data_AF-A0A059WVP0-F1
#
_entry.id   AF-A0A059WVP0-F1
#
_cell.length_a   1.000
_cell.length_b   1.000
_cell.length_c   1.000
_cell.angle_alpha   90.00
_cell.angle_beta   90.00
_cell.angle_gamma   90.00
#
_symmetry.space_group_name_H-M   'P 1'
#
loop_
_entity.id
_entity.type
_entity.pdbx_description
1 polymer ?
#
loop_
_entity_poly.entity_id
_entity_poly.type
_entity_poly.pdbx_seq_one_letter_code
_entity_poly.pdbx_strand_id
1 'polypeptide(L)'
;MRRRILSVLTATAVAAGTLVLSATPAHADPVYPVMNTSEYPPDGVWFRNSPNDADTSRISGYGIYAGDSVQLHCWNTGTNVKRTDGGVNLIWYVATNVTRPTAPGPRANRGWANAHFVNDGTGAGQTAPGVPRCDGNGNPPAPTPPPPSPTYDGSVYFASERNESSLSTVHRSYSAWTNSTRCSSANANNFPSLYNNKYITTAAGWSVGRLGPVYTLEATQDNQTGGRWQEIDYILLIDPGNYTDFFYSGSCDTANSRGPLFTKWLKANTNAKLVILAGKRTGENGHRGIQELYFNYLRNNNGPRTSTDARSRVLVCNYDGASHDAMYADFMNEVNRPPALPLDANDCPATESWAWHP
;
A
#
# COMPACT_ATOMS: atom_id res chain seq x y z
N MET A 1 -10.00 53.96 29.13
CA MET A 1 -10.70 53.12 28.12
C MET A 1 -9.69 52.61 27.11
N ARG A 2 -9.29 51.33 27.18
CA ARG A 2 -8.45 50.68 26.16
C ARG A 2 -9.11 49.37 25.77
N ARG A 3 -9.73 49.34 24.58
CA ARG A 3 -10.39 48.16 24.01
C ARG A 3 -9.32 47.15 23.58
N ARG A 4 -9.38 45.94 24.14
CA ARG A 4 -8.63 44.77 23.67
C ARG A 4 -9.47 44.08 22.59
N ILE A 5 -8.90 43.95 21.39
CA ILE A 5 -9.49 43.21 20.28
C ILE A 5 -9.00 41.77 20.41
N LEU A 6 -9.94 40.84 20.68
CA LEU A 6 -9.70 39.40 20.61
C LEU A 6 -9.81 38.97 19.15
N SER A 7 -8.70 38.51 18.56
CA SER A 7 -8.70 37.83 17.27
C SER A 7 -8.92 36.34 17.48
N VAL A 8 -10.09 35.84 17.09
CA VAL A 8 -10.43 34.42 17.09
C VAL A 8 -9.87 33.82 15.79
N LEU A 9 -8.86 32.96 15.92
CA LEU A 9 -8.34 32.13 14.83
C LEU A 9 -9.09 30.79 14.83
N THR A 10 -9.98 30.63 13.86
CA THR A 10 -10.67 29.37 13.55
C THR A 10 -9.71 28.42 12.82
N ALA A 11 -9.27 27.36 13.50
CA ALA A 11 -8.49 26.29 12.89
C ALA A 11 -9.41 25.38 12.06
N THR A 12 -9.21 25.36 10.74
CA THR A 12 -9.91 24.46 9.82
C THR A 12 -9.19 23.12 9.80
N ALA A 13 -9.77 22.09 10.41
CA ALA A 13 -9.25 20.74 10.36
C ALA A 13 -9.50 20.14 8.96
N VAL A 14 -8.44 19.97 8.17
CA VAL A 14 -8.49 19.24 6.90
C VAL A 14 -8.42 17.75 7.23
N ALA A 15 -9.56 17.08 7.25
CA ALA A 15 -9.61 15.62 7.35
C ALA A 15 -9.12 15.01 6.03
N ALA A 16 -7.90 14.48 6.03
CA ALA A 16 -7.39 13.67 4.94
C ALA A 16 -8.16 12.34 4.91
N GLY A 17 -9.19 12.26 4.07
CA GLY A 17 -9.94 11.03 3.84
C GLY A 17 -9.06 10.01 3.13
N THR A 18 -8.76 8.91 3.80
CA THR A 18 -8.14 7.72 3.19
C THR A 18 -9.11 7.14 2.17
N LEU A 19 -8.80 7.33 0.88
CA LEU A 19 -9.47 6.62 -0.22
C LEU A 19 -9.07 5.15 -0.15
N VAL A 20 -9.92 4.33 0.48
CA VAL A 20 -9.81 2.88 0.37
C VAL A 20 -10.25 2.50 -1.04
N LEU A 21 -9.28 2.25 -1.91
CA LEU A 21 -9.52 1.66 -3.22
C LEU A 21 -9.90 0.19 -3.02
N SER A 22 -11.20 -0.06 -2.82
CA SER A 22 -11.72 -1.42 -2.87
C SER A 22 -11.46 -1.98 -4.26
N ALA A 23 -10.74 -3.09 -4.35
CA ALA A 23 -10.63 -3.85 -5.58
C ALA A 23 -12.07 -4.14 -6.07
N THR A 24 -12.41 -3.71 -7.28
CA THR A 24 -13.69 -4.07 -7.88
C THR A 24 -13.72 -5.60 -7.94
N PRO A 25 -14.65 -6.28 -7.26
CA PRO A 25 -14.74 -7.73 -7.34
C PRO A 25 -14.82 -8.11 -8.82
N ALA A 26 -14.16 -9.20 -9.20
CA ALA A 26 -14.33 -9.77 -10.54
C ALA A 26 -15.83 -9.98 -10.75
N HIS A 27 -16.44 -9.10 -11.54
CA HIS A 27 -17.88 -9.04 -11.67
C HIS A 27 -18.29 -10.27 -12.47
N ALA A 28 -18.97 -11.22 -11.83
CA ALA A 28 -19.59 -12.31 -12.56
C ALA A 28 -20.60 -11.71 -13.53
N ASP A 29 -20.55 -12.11 -14.81
CA ASP A 29 -21.51 -11.64 -15.81
C ASP A 29 -22.94 -11.95 -15.34
N PRO A 30 -23.86 -10.96 -15.36
CA PRO A 30 -25.19 -11.12 -14.81
C PRO A 30 -26.03 -12.08 -15.66
N VAL A 31 -26.90 -12.86 -14.98
CA VAL A 31 -27.79 -13.83 -15.61
C VAL A 31 -29.24 -13.33 -15.50
N TYR A 32 -29.92 -13.27 -16.63
CA TYR A 32 -31.30 -12.80 -16.73
C TYR A 32 -32.21 -13.81 -17.43
N PRO A 33 -33.49 -13.91 -17.04
CA PRO A 33 -34.44 -14.74 -17.76
C PRO A 33 -34.79 -14.13 -19.12
N VAL A 34 -35.04 -15.00 -20.10
CA VAL A 34 -35.52 -14.64 -21.43
C VAL A 34 -37.04 -14.48 -21.38
N MET A 35 -37.55 -13.37 -21.91
CA MET A 35 -38.98 -13.07 -22.00
C MET A 35 -39.49 -13.12 -23.43
N ASN A 36 -40.77 -13.50 -23.57
CA ASN A 36 -41.62 -13.39 -24.76
C ASN A 36 -40.87 -13.42 -26.11
N THR A 37 -40.60 -14.62 -26.64
CA THR A 37 -39.84 -14.84 -27.87
C THR A 37 -40.72 -15.03 -29.11
N SER A 38 -41.98 -14.58 -29.08
CA SER A 38 -42.95 -14.86 -30.16
C SER A 38 -42.68 -14.01 -31.42
N GLU A 39 -41.61 -14.36 -32.14
CA GLU A 39 -41.41 -13.91 -33.52
C GLU A 39 -42.27 -14.76 -34.48
N TYR A 40 -42.27 -16.10 -34.39
CA TYR A 40 -43.25 -17.06 -34.97
C TYR A 40 -43.01 -18.47 -34.36
N PRO A 41 -44.05 -19.31 -34.13
CA PRO A 41 -43.89 -20.65 -33.54
C PRO A 41 -43.04 -21.64 -34.38
N PRO A 42 -42.36 -22.64 -33.76
CA PRO A 42 -42.28 -22.88 -32.32
C PRO A 42 -41.33 -21.88 -31.63
N ASP A 43 -41.86 -21.21 -30.61
CA ASP A 43 -41.40 -19.92 -30.07
C ASP A 43 -39.92 -19.85 -29.69
N GLY A 44 -39.13 -19.09 -30.44
CA GLY A 44 -37.72 -18.86 -30.13
C GLY A 44 -37.09 -17.81 -31.04
N VAL A 45 -36.04 -17.18 -30.56
CA VAL A 45 -35.24 -16.20 -31.30
C VAL A 45 -33.86 -16.79 -31.52
N TRP A 46 -33.48 -16.90 -32.79
CA TRP A 46 -32.12 -17.30 -33.15
C TRP A 46 -31.10 -16.26 -32.72
N PHE A 47 -29.95 -16.70 -32.22
CA PHE A 47 -28.84 -15.77 -32.04
C PHE A 47 -28.41 -15.16 -33.38
N ARG A 48 -28.05 -13.88 -33.35
CA ARG A 48 -27.52 -13.15 -34.51
C ARG A 48 -25.98 -13.18 -34.50
N ASN A 49 -25.35 -13.05 -35.66
CA ASN A 49 -23.88 -13.02 -35.78
C ASN A 49 -23.31 -11.62 -35.50
N SER A 50 -24.14 -10.58 -35.60
CA SER A 50 -23.83 -9.18 -35.30
C SER A 50 -25.07 -8.52 -34.66
N PRO A 51 -24.99 -7.27 -34.14
CA PRO A 51 -26.15 -6.55 -33.60
C PRO A 51 -27.06 -6.05 -34.75
N ASN A 52 -27.51 -6.97 -35.60
CA ASN A 52 -28.33 -6.74 -36.76
C ASN A 52 -29.36 -7.86 -36.88
N ASP A 53 -30.63 -7.49 -36.95
CA ASP A 53 -31.75 -8.43 -36.97
C ASP A 53 -31.72 -9.35 -38.20
N ALA A 54 -31.27 -8.83 -39.35
CA ALA A 54 -31.17 -9.62 -40.57
C ALA A 54 -30.01 -10.63 -40.57
N ASP A 55 -28.99 -10.42 -39.73
CA ASP A 55 -27.78 -11.25 -39.66
C ASP A 55 -27.98 -12.45 -38.72
N THR A 56 -28.93 -13.31 -39.08
CA THR A 56 -29.37 -14.45 -38.26
C THR A 56 -28.74 -15.76 -38.70
N SER A 57 -28.21 -16.54 -37.75
CA SER A 57 -27.90 -17.95 -37.97
C SER A 57 -29.13 -18.82 -37.68
N ARG A 58 -29.87 -19.21 -38.71
CA ARG A 58 -31.12 -19.99 -38.59
C ARG A 58 -30.86 -21.49 -38.33
N ILE A 59 -30.08 -21.79 -37.31
CA ILE A 59 -29.72 -23.16 -36.90
C ILE A 59 -30.66 -23.59 -35.78
N SER A 60 -31.40 -24.69 -35.98
CA SER A 60 -32.31 -25.22 -34.95
C SER A 60 -31.59 -25.42 -33.60
N GLY A 61 -32.17 -24.92 -32.51
CA GLY A 61 -31.57 -24.94 -31.17
C GLY A 61 -30.51 -23.87 -30.86
N TYR A 62 -30.07 -23.05 -31.83
CA TYR A 62 -29.07 -22.00 -31.63
C TYR A 62 -29.69 -20.62 -31.36
N GLY A 63 -30.10 -20.39 -30.12
CA GLY A 63 -30.84 -19.20 -29.75
C GLY A 63 -31.42 -19.27 -28.35
N ILE A 64 -32.45 -18.47 -28.14
CA ILE A 64 -33.13 -18.29 -26.87
C ILE A 64 -34.63 -18.48 -27.03
N TYR A 65 -35.26 -19.08 -26.02
CA TYR A 65 -36.67 -19.44 -25.96
C TYR A 65 -37.24 -18.88 -24.67
N ALA A 66 -38.53 -18.57 -24.64
CA ALA A 66 -39.18 -18.12 -23.42
C ALA A 66 -38.95 -19.13 -22.28
N GLY A 67 -38.51 -18.63 -21.12
CA GLY A 67 -38.17 -19.45 -19.95
C GLY A 67 -36.69 -19.86 -19.86
N ASP A 68 -35.87 -19.63 -20.88
CA ASP A 68 -34.42 -19.74 -20.76
C ASP A 68 -33.84 -18.67 -19.83
N SER A 69 -32.58 -18.86 -19.43
CA SER A 69 -31.75 -17.84 -18.83
C SER A 69 -30.51 -17.59 -19.69
N VAL A 70 -30.10 -16.33 -19.78
CA VAL A 70 -28.92 -15.90 -20.51
C VAL A 70 -27.95 -15.16 -19.59
N GLN A 71 -26.66 -15.47 -19.73
CA GLN A 71 -25.59 -14.68 -19.17
C GLN A 71 -25.21 -13.58 -20.18
N LEU A 72 -25.25 -12.31 -19.75
CA LEU A 72 -24.92 -11.17 -20.62
C LEU A 72 -23.45 -10.78 -20.41
N HIS A 73 -22.69 -10.75 -21.51
CA HIS A 73 -21.25 -10.49 -21.45
C HIS A 73 -20.90 -9.04 -21.76
N CYS A 74 -21.53 -8.48 -22.79
CA CYS A 74 -21.36 -7.09 -23.19
C CYS A 74 -22.52 -6.62 -24.09
N TRP A 75 -22.64 -5.32 -24.34
CA TRP A 75 -23.67 -4.74 -25.19
C TRP A 75 -23.12 -3.85 -26.32
N ASN A 76 -23.90 -3.65 -27.38
CA ASN A 76 -23.67 -2.62 -28.38
C ASN A 76 -25.00 -2.12 -28.97
N THR A 77 -24.96 -1.00 -29.69
CA THR A 77 -26.11 -0.51 -30.47
C THR A 77 -26.16 -1.20 -31.83
N GLY A 78 -27.36 -1.51 -32.30
CA GLY A 78 -27.58 -2.24 -33.56
C GLY A 78 -28.81 -1.79 -34.32
N THR A 79 -29.33 -2.65 -35.21
CA THR A 79 -30.59 -2.37 -35.92
C THR A 79 -31.78 -2.32 -34.95
N ASN A 80 -32.78 -1.50 -35.28
CA ASN A 80 -34.04 -1.43 -34.55
C ASN A 80 -34.80 -2.76 -34.65
N VAL A 81 -35.16 -3.34 -33.50
CA VAL A 81 -36.17 -4.42 -33.45
C VAL A 81 -37.46 -3.86 -32.89
N LYS A 82 -38.56 -4.10 -33.62
CA LYS A 82 -39.91 -3.66 -33.24
C LYS A 82 -40.45 -4.52 -32.11
N ARG A 83 -40.99 -3.87 -31.08
CA ARG A 83 -41.66 -4.52 -29.96
C ARG A 83 -43.15 -4.64 -30.23
N THR A 84 -43.80 -5.60 -29.56
CA THR A 84 -45.26 -5.80 -29.66
C THR A 84 -46.08 -4.64 -29.09
N ASP A 85 -45.49 -3.82 -28.22
CA ASP A 85 -46.08 -2.58 -27.68
C ASP A 85 -45.91 -1.35 -28.61
N GLY A 86 -45.34 -1.54 -29.81
CA GLY A 86 -45.09 -0.48 -30.78
C GLY A 86 -43.78 0.29 -30.56
N GLY A 87 -43.03 -0.02 -29.50
CA GLY A 87 -41.70 0.54 -29.26
C GLY A 87 -40.60 -0.06 -30.16
N VAL A 88 -39.38 0.49 -30.08
CA VAL A 88 -38.18 -0.06 -30.72
C VAL A 88 -37.07 -0.22 -29.69
N ASN A 89 -36.21 -1.23 -29.86
CA ASN A 89 -35.02 -1.40 -29.04
C ASN A 89 -33.75 -1.53 -29.91
N LEU A 90 -32.76 -0.69 -29.62
CA LEU A 90 -31.47 -0.59 -30.31
C LEU A 90 -30.36 -1.34 -29.59
N ILE A 91 -30.58 -1.78 -28.35
CA ILE A 91 -29.55 -2.44 -27.54
C ILE A 91 -29.52 -3.93 -27.87
N TRP A 92 -28.31 -4.42 -28.13
CA TRP A 92 -28.02 -5.82 -28.39
C TRP A 92 -26.98 -6.30 -27.39
N TYR A 93 -27.22 -7.46 -26.79
CA TYR A 93 -26.26 -8.12 -25.91
C TYR A 93 -25.58 -9.26 -26.63
N VAL A 94 -24.29 -9.46 -26.36
CA VAL A 94 -23.66 -10.75 -26.55
C VAL A 94 -24.01 -11.60 -25.33
N ALA A 95 -24.72 -12.69 -25.57
CA ALA A 95 -25.31 -13.51 -24.54
C ALA A 95 -24.98 -14.99 -24.76
N THR A 96 -24.80 -15.73 -23.67
CA THR A 96 -24.74 -17.19 -23.66
C THR A 96 -26.00 -17.74 -23.02
N ASN A 97 -26.67 -18.67 -23.68
CA ASN A 97 -27.81 -19.38 -23.10
C ASN A 97 -27.30 -20.38 -22.06
N VAL A 98 -27.46 -20.06 -20.78
CA VAL A 98 -26.97 -20.91 -19.67
C VAL A 98 -27.91 -22.07 -19.35
N THR A 99 -29.17 -21.99 -19.78
CA THR A 99 -30.12 -23.11 -19.68
C THR A 99 -29.79 -24.20 -20.70
N ARG A 100 -29.36 -23.81 -21.91
CA ARG A 100 -28.94 -24.71 -22.99
C ARG A 100 -27.56 -24.28 -23.51
N PRO A 101 -26.47 -24.59 -22.79
CA PRO A 101 -25.13 -24.06 -23.07
C PRO A 101 -24.51 -24.52 -24.39
N THR A 102 -25.06 -25.56 -25.01
CA THR A 102 -24.60 -26.10 -26.29
C THR A 102 -25.71 -26.08 -27.33
N ALA A 103 -25.34 -25.79 -28.58
CA ALA A 103 -26.19 -25.88 -29.75
C ALA A 103 -25.69 -27.00 -30.69
N PRO A 104 -26.48 -27.47 -31.67
CA PRO A 104 -26.03 -28.50 -32.61
C PRO A 104 -24.71 -28.14 -33.31
N GLY A 105 -23.80 -29.12 -33.38
CA GLY A 105 -22.52 -28.96 -34.09
C GLY A 105 -21.37 -28.40 -33.23
N PRO A 106 -20.96 -29.11 -32.17
CA PRO A 106 -20.19 -28.67 -30.98
C PRO A 106 -20.06 -27.15 -30.68
N ARG A 107 -21.10 -26.35 -30.89
CA ARG A 107 -21.03 -24.89 -30.69
C ARG A 107 -21.57 -24.50 -29.32
N ALA A 108 -20.92 -23.53 -28.68
CA ALA A 108 -21.53 -22.82 -27.56
C ALA A 108 -22.80 -22.11 -28.04
N ASN A 109 -23.85 -22.15 -27.24
CA ASN A 109 -25.09 -21.46 -27.55
C ASN A 109 -24.97 -19.97 -27.16
N ARG A 110 -24.13 -19.25 -27.91
CA ARG A 110 -23.73 -17.86 -27.67
C ARG A 110 -23.86 -17.04 -28.94
N GLY A 111 -24.41 -15.85 -28.85
CA GLY A 111 -24.41 -14.87 -29.94
C GLY A 111 -25.11 -13.58 -29.54
N TRP A 112 -25.49 -12.77 -30.53
CA TRP A 112 -26.18 -11.51 -30.28
C TRP A 112 -27.68 -11.71 -30.10
N ALA A 113 -28.24 -11.16 -29.03
CA ALA A 113 -29.67 -11.10 -28.76
C ALA A 113 -30.07 -9.65 -28.47
N ASN A 114 -31.17 -9.19 -29.06
CA ASN A 114 -31.67 -7.85 -28.76
C ASN A 114 -32.22 -7.81 -27.32
N ALA A 115 -31.96 -6.72 -26.61
CA ALA A 115 -32.32 -6.54 -25.21
C ALA A 115 -33.82 -6.70 -24.94
N HIS A 116 -34.71 -6.48 -25.92
CA HIS A 116 -36.14 -6.68 -25.70
C HIS A 116 -36.57 -8.14 -25.46
N PHE A 117 -35.71 -9.12 -25.74
CA PHE A 117 -35.94 -10.53 -25.40
C PHE A 117 -35.41 -10.92 -24.02
N VAL A 118 -34.72 -10.02 -23.33
CA VAL A 118 -34.11 -10.28 -22.02
C VAL A 118 -34.86 -9.49 -20.96
N ASN A 119 -35.32 -10.17 -19.92
CA ASN A 119 -35.97 -9.53 -18.79
C ASN A 119 -34.91 -8.99 -17.82
N ASP A 120 -34.23 -7.93 -18.22
CA ASP A 120 -33.16 -7.29 -17.45
C ASP A 120 -33.66 -6.17 -16.49
N GLY A 121 -34.97 -5.92 -16.50
CA GLY A 121 -35.62 -4.90 -15.68
C GLY A 121 -35.39 -3.45 -16.16
N THR A 122 -34.76 -3.26 -17.33
CA THR A 122 -34.45 -1.93 -17.87
C THR A 122 -35.44 -1.48 -18.95
N GLY A 123 -35.53 -0.16 -19.18
CA GLY A 123 -36.39 0.41 -20.22
C GLY A 123 -35.84 0.18 -21.63
N ALA A 124 -36.68 0.39 -22.65
CA ALA A 124 -36.24 0.32 -24.04
C ALA A 124 -35.08 1.32 -24.31
N GLY A 125 -34.01 0.85 -24.94
CA GLY A 125 -32.81 1.66 -25.20
C GLY A 125 -31.87 1.82 -24.00
N GLN A 126 -32.18 1.20 -22.85
CA GLN A 126 -31.29 1.16 -21.68
C GLN A 126 -30.54 -0.18 -21.61
N THR A 127 -29.41 -0.17 -20.90
CA THR A 127 -28.53 -1.34 -20.75
C THR A 127 -28.64 -1.92 -19.34
N ALA A 128 -28.60 -3.24 -19.25
CA ALA A 128 -28.58 -3.98 -18.00
C ALA A 128 -27.42 -3.51 -17.11
N PRO A 129 -27.65 -3.28 -15.80
CA PRO A 129 -26.60 -2.90 -14.86
C PRO A 129 -25.45 -3.90 -14.85
N GLY A 130 -24.22 -3.40 -14.86
CA GLY A 130 -23.01 -4.22 -14.81
C GLY A 130 -22.60 -4.88 -16.13
N VAL A 131 -23.37 -4.74 -17.21
CA VAL A 131 -22.99 -5.24 -18.54
C VAL A 131 -22.16 -4.16 -19.27
N PRO A 132 -20.88 -4.39 -19.56
CA PRO A 132 -20.03 -3.42 -20.24
C PRO A 132 -20.35 -3.32 -21.74
N ARG A 133 -19.91 -2.25 -22.41
CA ARG A 133 -20.01 -2.15 -23.87
C ARG A 133 -18.98 -3.08 -24.54
N CYS A 134 -19.36 -3.78 -25.60
CA CYS A 134 -18.46 -4.65 -26.35
C CYS A 134 -17.37 -3.85 -27.10
N ASP A 135 -16.25 -4.52 -27.38
CA ASP A 135 -15.28 -4.09 -28.39
C ASP A 135 -15.86 -4.23 -29.82
N GLY A 136 -15.08 -3.83 -30.83
CA GLY A 136 -15.49 -3.92 -32.25
C GLY A 136 -15.74 -5.34 -32.76
N ASN A 137 -15.36 -6.38 -31.99
CA ASN A 137 -15.49 -7.79 -32.34
C ASN A 137 -16.57 -8.51 -31.52
N GLY A 138 -17.31 -7.80 -30.65
CA GLY A 138 -18.33 -8.43 -29.78
C GLY A 138 -17.74 -9.16 -28.57
N ASN A 139 -16.55 -8.77 -28.12
CA ASN A 139 -15.99 -9.25 -26.87
C ASN A 139 -16.18 -8.21 -25.75
N PRO A 140 -16.36 -8.65 -24.49
CA PRO A 140 -16.25 -7.76 -23.35
C PRO A 140 -14.86 -7.09 -23.34
N PRO A 141 -14.75 -5.85 -22.85
CA PRO A 141 -13.44 -5.24 -22.64
C PRO A 141 -12.62 -6.14 -21.70
N ALA A 142 -11.33 -6.29 -22.00
CA ALA A 142 -10.44 -7.07 -21.15
C ALA A 142 -10.53 -6.53 -19.70
N PRO A 143 -10.54 -7.40 -18.68
CA PRO A 143 -10.46 -6.95 -17.30
C PRO A 143 -9.26 -6.03 -17.15
N THR A 144 -9.44 -4.87 -16.51
CA THR A 144 -8.30 -4.05 -16.13
C THR A 144 -7.36 -4.90 -15.27
N PRO A 145 -6.04 -4.87 -15.52
CA PRO A 145 -5.09 -5.59 -14.67
C PRO A 145 -5.34 -5.24 -13.20
N PRO A 146 -5.26 -6.21 -12.27
CA PRO A 146 -5.33 -5.89 -10.86
C PRO A 146 -4.25 -4.86 -10.52
N PRO A 147 -4.50 -3.92 -9.59
CA PRO A 147 -3.46 -3.02 -9.10
C PRO A 147 -2.23 -3.84 -8.66
N PRO A 148 -1.00 -3.35 -8.88
CA PRO A 148 0.19 -4.04 -8.41
C PRO A 148 0.11 -4.22 -6.89
N SER A 149 0.44 -5.42 -6.39
CA SER A 149 0.50 -5.67 -4.96
C SER A 149 1.47 -4.71 -4.27
N PRO A 150 1.19 -4.25 -3.04
CA PRO A 150 2.13 -3.45 -2.27
C PRO A 150 3.48 -4.15 -2.09
N THR A 151 4.55 -3.36 -1.99
CA THR A 151 5.92 -3.84 -1.75
C THR A 151 6.37 -3.49 -0.33
N TYR A 152 7.30 -4.27 0.25
CA TYR A 152 7.75 -4.13 1.65
C TYR A 152 9.07 -3.34 1.80
N ASP A 153 9.34 -2.43 0.87
CA ASP A 153 10.60 -1.69 0.76
C ASP A 153 10.44 -0.18 1.02
N GLY A 154 9.33 0.23 1.66
CA GLY A 154 9.07 1.62 1.98
C GLY A 154 9.88 2.09 3.19
N SER A 155 10.30 3.36 3.16
CA SER A 155 11.12 3.96 4.21
C SER A 155 10.61 5.33 4.64
N VAL A 156 10.83 5.68 5.90
CA VAL A 156 10.62 7.03 6.42
C VAL A 156 11.95 7.59 6.93
N TYR A 157 12.26 8.82 6.53
CA TYR A 157 13.39 9.57 7.04
C TYR A 157 12.95 10.76 7.88
N PHE A 158 13.58 10.90 9.04
CA PHE A 158 13.36 11.99 9.98
C PHE A 158 14.53 12.98 9.89
N ALA A 159 14.27 14.13 9.30
CA ALA A 159 15.28 15.16 9.08
C ALA A 159 15.76 15.78 10.39
N SER A 160 17.01 16.24 10.39
CA SER A 160 17.58 17.01 11.49
C SER A 160 17.07 18.45 11.46
N GLU A 161 17.48 19.30 12.42
CA GLU A 161 17.13 20.73 12.45
C GLU A 161 17.46 21.48 11.15
N ARG A 162 18.39 20.99 10.31
CA ARG A 162 18.69 21.59 9.00
C ARG A 162 17.74 21.13 7.88
N ASN A 163 16.81 20.24 8.18
CA ASN A 163 15.73 19.80 7.30
C ASN A 163 16.23 19.23 5.95
N GLU A 164 17.21 18.34 6.02
CA GLU A 164 17.92 17.81 4.86
C GLU A 164 17.04 16.83 4.08
N SER A 165 17.12 16.83 2.75
CA SER A 165 16.31 15.94 1.90
C SER A 165 16.67 14.46 2.03
N SER A 166 15.84 13.55 1.53
CA SER A 166 16.18 12.13 1.47
C SER A 166 15.48 11.47 0.30
N LEU A 167 16.03 10.35 -0.18
CA LEU A 167 15.38 9.49 -1.17
C LEU A 167 14.37 8.52 -0.55
N SER A 168 14.04 8.68 0.73
CA SER A 168 13.08 7.83 1.42
C SER A 168 11.68 7.96 0.85
N THR A 169 10.87 6.91 0.95
CA THR A 169 9.46 6.92 0.51
C THR A 169 8.66 8.05 1.18
N VAL A 170 8.90 8.28 2.47
CA VAL A 170 8.30 9.37 3.25
C VAL A 170 9.41 10.23 3.85
N HIS A 171 9.41 11.51 3.51
CA HIS A 171 10.30 12.49 4.11
C HIS A 171 9.57 13.28 5.21
N ARG A 172 10.15 13.33 6.42
CA ARG A 172 9.60 14.10 7.54
C ARG A 172 10.56 15.23 7.90
N SER A 173 10.12 16.46 7.65
CA SER A 173 10.87 17.63 8.09
C SER A 173 10.90 17.74 9.61
N TYR A 174 11.97 18.35 10.17
CA TYR A 174 12.14 18.48 11.62
C TYR A 174 10.88 19.00 12.31
N SER A 175 10.30 20.09 11.81
CA SER A 175 9.08 20.69 12.35
C SER A 175 7.82 19.84 12.18
N ALA A 176 7.81 18.88 11.25
CA ALA A 176 6.66 18.02 10.99
C ALA A 176 6.62 16.77 11.86
N TRP A 177 7.77 16.31 12.36
CA TRP A 177 7.83 15.16 13.29
C TRP A 177 8.16 15.55 14.72
N THR A 178 8.73 16.75 14.95
CA THR A 178 8.83 17.34 16.29
C THR A 178 7.58 18.20 16.58
N ASN A 179 7.41 18.58 17.84
CA ASN A 179 6.40 19.54 18.27
C ASN A 179 7.08 20.72 18.99
N SER A 180 6.30 21.67 19.53
CA SER A 180 6.85 22.84 20.24
C SER A 180 7.71 22.50 21.46
N THR A 181 7.58 21.28 22.02
CA THR A 181 8.35 20.85 23.19
C THR A 181 9.63 20.06 22.83
N ARG A 182 9.95 19.87 21.54
CA ARG A 182 11.09 19.09 20.96
C ARG A 182 11.17 17.61 21.38
N CYS A 183 10.85 17.29 22.64
CA CYS A 183 10.94 15.98 23.25
C CYS A 183 9.57 15.30 23.33
N SER A 184 8.93 15.06 22.19
CA SER A 184 7.62 14.40 22.15
C SER A 184 7.50 13.47 20.96
N SER A 185 6.92 12.30 21.22
CA SER A 185 6.68 11.28 20.20
C SER A 185 5.39 11.49 19.39
N ALA A 186 4.54 12.45 19.78
CA ALA A 186 3.17 12.60 19.27
C ALA A 186 3.08 12.76 17.74
N ASN A 187 4.08 13.37 17.10
CA ASN A 187 4.07 13.63 15.66
C ASN A 187 4.94 12.65 14.87
N ALA A 188 5.76 11.84 15.53
CA ALA A 188 6.71 10.95 14.85
C ALA A 188 6.01 9.81 14.12
N ASN A 189 4.88 9.31 14.63
CA ASN A 189 4.09 8.25 14.00
C ASN A 189 3.05 8.76 12.98
N ASN A 190 2.98 10.08 12.73
CA ASN A 190 1.97 10.69 11.86
C ASN A 190 2.27 10.51 10.37
N PHE A 191 2.61 9.29 9.97
CA PHE A 191 2.77 8.85 8.58
C PHE A 191 1.99 7.52 8.40
N PRO A 192 1.42 7.24 7.22
CA PRO A 192 0.65 6.03 7.01
C PRO A 192 1.56 4.78 6.93
N SER A 193 1.04 3.61 7.33
CA SER A 193 1.77 2.34 7.17
C SER A 193 2.01 1.96 5.71
N LEU A 194 1.17 2.44 4.79
CA LEU A 194 1.26 2.24 3.34
C LEU A 194 1.31 3.61 2.64
N TYR A 195 2.34 3.86 1.85
CA TYR A 195 2.50 5.10 1.07
C TYR A 195 3.02 4.78 -0.33
N ASN A 196 2.38 5.33 -1.38
CA ASN A 196 2.73 5.06 -2.78
C ASN A 196 2.91 3.55 -3.09
N ASN A 197 2.00 2.72 -2.59
CA ASN A 197 2.02 1.26 -2.73
C ASN A 197 3.24 0.55 -2.11
N LYS A 198 3.86 1.18 -1.10
CA LYS A 198 4.97 0.63 -0.31
C LYS A 198 4.64 0.64 1.17
N TYR A 199 4.75 -0.52 1.82
CA TYR A 199 4.70 -0.60 3.28
C TYR A 199 5.96 0.04 3.85
N ILE A 200 5.78 0.94 4.82
CA ILE A 200 6.89 1.61 5.49
C ILE A 200 7.47 0.66 6.53
N THR A 201 8.58 0.01 6.17
CA THR A 201 9.27 -0.98 7.01
C THR A 201 10.62 -0.49 7.53
N THR A 202 11.11 0.63 7.00
CA THR A 202 12.37 1.25 7.42
C THR A 202 12.14 2.62 8.05
N ALA A 203 12.79 2.89 9.17
CA ALA A 203 12.84 4.22 9.79
C ALA A 203 14.28 4.69 9.97
N ALA A 204 14.60 5.90 9.53
CA ALA A 204 15.98 6.39 9.55
C ALA A 204 16.10 7.83 10.02
N GLY A 205 17.26 8.19 10.55
CA GLY A 205 17.57 9.56 10.95
C GLY A 205 19.07 9.81 11.04
N TRP A 206 19.46 11.04 10.71
CA TRP A 206 20.83 11.54 10.89
C TRP A 206 20.89 12.55 12.03
N SER A 207 21.98 12.56 12.80
CA SER A 207 22.16 13.54 13.89
C SER A 207 20.98 13.51 14.88
N VAL A 208 20.37 14.65 15.20
CA VAL A 208 19.15 14.74 16.02
C VAL A 208 17.93 14.04 15.41
N GLY A 209 17.92 13.82 14.09
CA GLY A 209 16.93 13.01 13.39
C GLY A 209 16.82 11.58 13.94
N ARG A 210 17.85 11.08 14.65
CA ARG A 210 17.81 9.81 15.41
C ARG A 210 16.60 9.67 16.34
N LEU A 211 16.07 10.80 16.84
CA LEU A 211 14.93 10.81 17.74
C LEU A 211 13.64 10.40 17.01
N GLY A 212 13.56 10.61 15.70
CA GLY A 212 12.40 10.25 14.89
C GLY A 212 12.08 8.75 14.90
N PRO A 213 13.03 7.85 14.55
CA PRO A 213 12.83 6.41 14.67
C PRO A 213 12.50 5.97 16.10
N VAL A 214 13.21 6.54 17.10
CA VAL A 214 12.96 6.27 18.51
C VAL A 214 11.52 6.66 18.91
N TYR A 215 11.07 7.85 18.55
CA TYR A 215 9.74 8.35 18.83
C TYR A 215 8.66 7.60 18.06
N THR A 216 8.97 7.13 16.86
CA THR A 216 8.10 6.22 16.13
C THR A 216 7.86 4.97 16.95
N LEU A 217 8.92 4.32 17.46
CA LEU A 217 8.77 3.17 18.33
C LEU A 217 7.97 3.52 19.61
N GLU A 218 8.25 4.63 20.28
CA GLU A 218 7.51 5.04 21.49
C GLU A 218 6.03 5.26 21.24
N ALA A 219 5.68 5.99 20.17
CA ALA A 219 4.30 6.32 19.84
C ALA A 219 3.51 5.16 19.22
N THR A 220 4.19 4.08 18.85
CA THR A 220 3.56 2.88 18.24
C THR A 220 3.76 1.61 19.06
N GLN A 221 4.41 1.72 20.22
CA GLN A 221 4.53 0.66 21.19
C GLN A 221 3.17 0.45 21.86
N ASP A 222 2.37 -0.46 21.29
CA ASP A 222 1.24 -1.03 22.02
C ASP A 222 1.75 -2.16 22.93
N ASN A 223 1.16 -2.29 24.12
CA ASN A 223 1.44 -3.39 25.04
C ASN A 223 0.76 -4.70 24.62
N GLN A 224 0.07 -4.71 23.48
CA GLN A 224 -0.58 -5.88 22.91
C GLN A 224 -0.15 -6.09 21.45
N THR A 225 -0.02 -7.35 21.05
CA THR A 225 0.32 -7.81 19.70
C THR A 225 -0.47 -7.05 18.63
N GLY A 226 0.22 -6.36 17.71
CA GLY A 226 -0.44 -5.57 16.64
C GLY A 226 -0.10 -4.07 16.61
N GLY A 227 0.74 -3.56 17.52
CA GLY A 227 1.24 -2.19 17.44
C GLY A 227 2.08 -1.93 16.18
N ARG A 228 2.02 -0.71 15.64
CA ARG A 228 2.71 -0.33 14.38
C ARG A 228 4.23 -0.44 14.45
N TRP A 229 4.84 -0.51 15.63
CA TRP A 229 6.29 -0.75 15.74
C TRP A 229 6.73 -2.13 15.20
N GLN A 230 5.81 -3.09 15.05
CA GLN A 230 6.07 -4.37 14.37
C GLN A 230 6.11 -4.24 12.85
N GLU A 231 5.63 -3.13 12.29
CA GLU A 231 5.76 -2.81 10.86
C GLU A 231 7.20 -2.40 10.53
N ILE A 232 7.95 -1.88 11.52
CA ILE A 232 9.33 -1.42 11.33
C ILE A 232 10.30 -2.59 11.53
N ASP A 233 10.91 -3.03 10.44
CA ASP A 233 11.90 -4.11 10.39
C ASP A 233 13.34 -3.59 10.36
N TYR A 234 13.54 -2.32 10.04
CA TYR A 234 14.87 -1.74 9.92
C TYR A 234 14.94 -0.33 10.48
N ILE A 235 15.90 -0.10 11.38
CA ILE A 235 16.25 1.24 11.84
C ILE A 235 17.70 1.54 11.45
N LEU A 236 17.88 2.65 10.74
CA LEU A 236 19.18 3.18 10.35
C LEU A 236 19.45 4.51 11.07
N LEU A 237 20.50 4.54 11.88
CA LEU A 237 20.99 5.77 12.52
C LEU A 237 22.30 6.18 11.86
N ILE A 238 22.31 7.36 11.24
CA ILE A 238 23.51 7.90 10.58
C ILE A 238 24.14 8.91 11.54
N ASP A 239 25.35 8.62 11.99
CA ASP A 239 26.16 9.39 12.93
C ASP A 239 25.32 10.11 14.00
N PRO A 240 24.59 9.35 14.85
CA PRO A 240 23.53 9.89 15.70
C PRO A 240 24.01 10.96 16.69
N GLY A 241 25.31 11.06 16.96
CA GLY A 241 25.87 12.04 17.89
C GLY A 241 26.81 11.41 18.91
N ASN A 242 27.44 12.26 19.71
CA ASN A 242 28.41 11.90 20.73
C ASN A 242 27.76 11.78 22.12
N TYR A 243 28.57 11.49 23.15
CA TYR A 243 28.11 11.45 24.53
C TYR A 243 27.41 12.74 24.99
N THR A 244 28.00 13.90 24.68
CA THR A 244 27.42 15.18 25.09
C THR A 244 26.06 15.43 24.44
N ASP A 245 25.88 15.10 23.16
CA ASP A 245 24.62 15.23 22.44
C ASP A 245 23.49 14.42 23.08
N PHE A 246 23.81 13.25 23.64
CA PHE A 246 22.84 12.40 24.30
C PHE A 246 22.55 12.84 25.73
N PHE A 247 23.56 13.29 26.48
CA PHE A 247 23.47 13.41 27.94
C PHE A 247 23.53 14.85 28.48
N TYR A 248 23.53 15.88 27.62
CA TYR A 248 23.45 17.27 28.08
C TYR A 248 22.11 17.58 28.75
N SER A 249 22.09 18.57 29.66
CA SER A 249 20.87 19.01 30.35
C SER A 249 19.84 19.54 29.34
N GLY A 250 18.69 18.88 29.24
CA GLY A 250 17.64 19.21 28.27
C GLY A 250 17.69 18.39 26.98
N SER A 251 18.59 17.40 26.87
CA SER A 251 18.54 16.40 25.82
C SER A 251 17.23 15.62 25.88
N CYS A 252 16.62 15.41 24.72
CA CYS A 252 15.45 14.56 24.64
C CYS A 252 15.80 13.07 24.71
N ASP A 253 17.05 12.68 24.49
CA ASP A 253 17.47 11.27 24.54
C ASP A 253 17.35 10.69 25.95
N THR A 254 17.59 11.49 26.99
CA THR A 254 17.49 11.04 28.39
C THR A 254 16.06 10.99 28.93
N ALA A 255 15.10 11.60 28.23
CA ALA A 255 13.73 11.74 28.71
C ALA A 255 13.00 10.39 28.85
N ASN A 256 13.47 9.33 28.18
CA ASN A 256 13.00 7.96 28.29
C ASN A 256 14.16 6.99 28.11
N SER A 257 14.09 5.80 28.73
CA SER A 257 15.16 4.81 28.60
C SER A 257 15.16 4.18 27.20
N ARG A 258 16.06 4.66 26.31
CA ARG A 258 16.13 4.26 24.89
C ARG A 258 16.62 2.83 24.68
N GLY A 259 17.58 2.38 25.46
CA GLY A 259 18.06 0.99 25.46
C GLY A 259 16.95 -0.05 25.65
N PRO A 260 16.09 0.09 26.69
CA PRO A 260 14.91 -0.75 26.85
C PRO A 260 13.95 -0.76 25.66
N LEU A 261 13.70 0.41 25.05
CA LEU A 261 12.81 0.51 23.91
C LEU A 261 13.32 -0.30 22.71
N PHE A 262 14.58 -0.09 22.30
CA PHE A 262 15.18 -0.87 21.22
C PHE A 262 15.24 -2.36 21.55
N THR A 263 15.56 -2.70 22.80
CA THR A 263 15.60 -4.10 23.25
C THR A 263 14.23 -4.76 23.17
N LYS A 264 13.16 -4.06 23.58
CA LYS A 264 11.79 -4.56 23.52
C LYS A 264 11.33 -4.73 22.06
N TRP A 265 11.63 -3.76 21.20
CA TRP A 265 11.34 -3.84 19.76
C TRP A 265 12.06 -5.00 19.08
N LEU A 266 13.38 -5.14 19.29
CA LEU A 266 14.17 -6.24 18.74
C LEU A 266 13.61 -7.60 19.20
N LYS A 267 13.22 -7.74 20.48
CA LYS A 267 12.62 -8.99 20.97
C LYS A 267 11.23 -9.28 20.41
N ALA A 268 10.42 -8.24 20.19
CA ALA A 268 9.04 -8.37 19.71
C ALA A 268 8.93 -8.59 18.20
N ASN A 269 9.94 -8.16 17.43
CA ASN A 269 10.01 -8.35 15.98
C ASN A 269 11.31 -9.09 15.62
N THR A 270 11.22 -10.34 15.18
CA THR A 270 12.39 -11.16 14.81
C THR A 270 13.09 -10.68 13.54
N ASN A 271 12.41 -9.89 12.70
CA ASN A 271 12.98 -9.29 11.49
C ASN A 271 13.66 -7.93 11.77
N ALA A 272 13.44 -7.35 12.95
CA ALA A 272 13.99 -6.07 13.34
C ALA A 272 15.52 -6.06 13.32
N LYS A 273 16.09 -5.02 12.73
CA LYS A 273 17.53 -4.75 12.57
C LYS A 273 17.84 -3.31 12.96
N LEU A 274 18.83 -3.09 13.81
CA LEU A 274 19.36 -1.76 14.11
C LEU A 274 20.76 -1.63 13.51
N VAL A 275 20.93 -0.71 12.57
CA VAL A 275 22.26 -0.38 12.03
C VAL A 275 22.60 1.05 12.42
N ILE A 276 23.82 1.25 12.94
CA ILE A 276 24.37 2.57 13.23
C ILE A 276 25.61 2.77 12.36
N LEU A 277 25.60 3.79 11.50
CA LEU A 277 26.78 4.22 10.76
C LEU A 277 27.45 5.30 11.60
N ALA A 278 28.50 4.94 12.34
CA ALA A 278 29.16 5.84 13.27
C ALA A 278 30.24 6.66 12.53
N GLY A 279 30.06 7.97 12.44
CA GLY A 279 31.10 8.87 11.95
C GLY A 279 31.97 9.38 13.09
N LYS A 280 32.81 10.37 12.80
CA LYS A 280 33.69 11.01 13.79
C LYS A 280 32.96 11.45 15.05
N ARG A 281 31.73 11.98 14.93
CA ARG A 281 30.98 12.50 16.08
C ARG A 281 30.54 11.36 16.99
N THR A 282 29.91 10.32 16.47
CA THR A 282 29.56 9.13 17.25
C THR A 282 30.78 8.34 17.73
N GLY A 283 31.92 8.45 17.04
CA GLY A 283 33.23 7.94 17.45
C GLY A 283 33.81 8.51 18.74
N GLU A 284 33.46 9.76 19.06
CA GLU A 284 34.09 10.48 20.18
C GLU A 284 33.99 9.71 21.50
N ASN A 285 35.11 9.68 22.22
CA ASN A 285 35.27 8.92 23.46
C ASN A 285 34.98 7.42 23.30
N GLY A 286 35.30 6.84 22.14
CA GLY A 286 35.15 5.40 21.89
C GLY A 286 33.68 4.96 21.86
N HIS A 287 32.82 5.74 21.20
CA HIS A 287 31.38 5.46 21.10
C HIS A 287 30.62 5.43 22.43
N ARG A 288 31.16 6.03 23.49
CA ARG A 288 30.57 6.01 24.83
C ARG A 288 29.07 6.38 24.85
N GLY A 289 28.68 7.34 24.02
CA GLY A 289 27.30 7.79 23.88
C GLY A 289 26.31 6.66 23.54
N ILE A 290 26.48 6.02 22.39
CA ILE A 290 25.60 4.92 21.95
C ILE A 290 25.76 3.67 22.82
N GLN A 291 26.96 3.44 23.38
CA GLN A 291 27.18 2.34 24.30
C GLN A 291 26.33 2.48 25.57
N GLU A 292 26.35 3.65 26.22
CA GLU A 292 25.58 3.89 27.43
C GLU A 292 24.08 4.01 27.16
N LEU A 293 23.70 4.73 26.10
CA LEU A 293 22.30 5.03 25.82
C LEU A 293 21.52 3.83 25.25
N TYR A 294 22.11 3.07 24.32
CA TYR A 294 21.42 2.01 23.58
C TYR A 294 21.84 0.61 24.03
N PHE A 295 23.15 0.38 24.21
CA PHE A 295 23.69 -0.99 24.22
C PHE A 295 23.88 -1.61 25.60
N ASN A 296 24.14 -0.83 26.64
CA ASN A 296 24.29 -1.37 28.00
C ASN A 296 23.06 -2.16 28.44
N TYR A 297 21.85 -1.64 28.20
CA TYR A 297 20.63 -2.36 28.53
C TYR A 297 20.47 -3.62 27.67
N LEU A 298 20.74 -3.53 26.36
CA LEU A 298 20.65 -4.66 25.44
C LEU A 298 21.59 -5.80 25.85
N ARG A 299 22.84 -5.50 26.23
CA ARG A 299 23.80 -6.49 26.75
C ARG A 299 23.33 -7.14 28.04
N ASN A 300 22.86 -6.34 28.99
CA ASN A 300 22.47 -6.82 30.32
C ASN A 300 21.16 -7.61 30.33
N ASN A 301 20.33 -7.46 29.29
CA ASN A 301 19.00 -8.07 29.23
C ASN A 301 18.85 -9.09 28.08
N ASN A 302 19.94 -9.49 27.43
CA ASN A 302 19.94 -10.59 26.49
C ASN A 302 20.85 -11.72 26.98
N GLY A 303 20.53 -12.94 26.56
CA GLY A 303 21.33 -14.12 26.86
C GLY A 303 22.66 -14.11 26.09
N PRO A 304 23.39 -15.23 26.09
CA PRO A 304 24.55 -15.41 25.22
C PRO A 304 24.19 -15.09 23.77
N ARG A 305 25.12 -14.46 23.04
CA ARG A 305 24.89 -14.09 21.64
C ARG A 305 24.74 -15.34 20.78
N THR A 306 23.54 -15.56 20.25
CA THR A 306 23.26 -16.54 19.19
C THR A 306 22.87 -15.79 17.91
N SER A 307 22.79 -16.48 16.77
CA SER A 307 22.35 -15.90 15.49
C SER A 307 20.88 -15.42 15.49
N THR A 308 20.10 -15.81 16.50
CA THR A 308 18.70 -15.39 16.68
C THR A 308 18.53 -14.36 17.79
N ASP A 309 19.58 -14.10 18.58
CA ASP A 309 19.52 -13.15 19.69
C ASP A 309 19.40 -11.71 19.19
N ALA A 310 18.73 -10.85 19.96
CA ALA A 310 18.55 -9.44 19.64
C ALA A 310 19.89 -8.71 19.36
N ARG A 311 20.98 -9.08 20.05
CA ARG A 311 22.31 -8.47 19.84
C ARG A 311 22.90 -8.78 18.47
N SER A 312 22.60 -9.93 17.89
CA SER A 312 23.08 -10.30 16.55
C SER A 312 22.44 -9.46 15.44
N ARG A 313 21.33 -8.77 15.74
CA ARG A 313 20.58 -7.92 14.81
C ARG A 313 20.84 -6.43 15.04
N VAL A 314 21.91 -6.12 15.77
CA VAL A 314 22.45 -4.77 15.91
C VAL A 314 23.86 -4.73 15.34
N LEU A 315 24.12 -3.84 14.40
CA LEU A 315 25.43 -3.67 13.77
C LEU A 315 25.85 -2.20 13.86
N VAL A 316 27.10 -1.96 14.22
CA VAL A 316 27.72 -0.64 14.17
C VAL A 316 28.84 -0.69 13.15
N CYS A 317 28.71 0.13 12.11
CA CYS A 317 29.69 0.30 11.06
C CYS A 317 30.52 1.55 11.35
N ASN A 318 31.85 1.42 11.46
CA ASN A 318 32.69 2.52 11.95
C ASN A 318 33.42 3.28 10.82
N TYR A 319 33.13 4.57 10.75
CA TYR A 319 33.70 5.58 9.88
C TYR A 319 34.24 6.78 10.69
N ASP A 320 34.93 6.56 11.81
CA ASP A 320 35.47 7.62 12.69
C ASP A 320 36.31 8.70 11.98
N GLY A 321 36.83 8.42 10.77
CA GLY A 321 37.52 9.39 9.94
C GLY A 321 36.61 10.36 9.18
N ALA A 322 35.34 10.02 8.98
CA ALA A 322 34.37 10.83 8.23
C ALA A 322 33.73 11.89 9.13
N SER A 323 33.66 13.12 8.63
CA SER A 323 32.98 14.21 9.35
C SER A 323 31.47 13.96 9.49
N HIS A 324 30.85 14.59 10.48
CA HIS A 324 29.40 14.46 10.71
C HIS A 324 28.54 14.76 9.48
N ASP A 325 28.90 15.79 8.72
CA ASP A 325 28.18 16.20 7.52
C ASP A 325 28.51 15.28 6.32
N ALA A 326 29.74 14.75 6.24
CA ALA A 326 30.12 13.77 5.23
C ALA A 326 29.32 12.47 5.39
N MET A 327 29.08 12.03 6.63
CA MET A 327 28.27 10.84 6.90
C MET A 327 26.86 10.93 6.30
N TYR A 328 26.23 12.10 6.40
CA TYR A 328 24.94 12.31 5.76
C TYR A 328 25.07 12.27 4.23
N ALA A 329 26.03 13.01 3.66
CA ALA A 329 26.22 13.07 2.21
C ALA A 329 26.50 11.68 1.59
N ASP A 330 27.31 10.86 2.25
CA ASP A 330 27.76 9.58 1.73
C ASP A 330 26.71 8.47 1.91
N PHE A 331 25.93 8.49 3.00
CA PHE A 331 25.10 7.35 3.41
C PHE A 331 23.59 7.59 3.41
N MET A 332 23.09 8.76 3.05
CA MET A 332 21.63 9.01 3.04
C MET A 332 20.85 8.05 2.12
N ASN A 333 21.50 7.50 1.09
CA ASN A 333 20.88 6.56 0.17
C ASN A 333 20.66 5.15 0.79
N GLU A 334 21.33 4.84 1.89
CA GLU A 334 21.24 3.54 2.56
C GLU A 334 19.89 3.33 3.28
N VAL A 335 19.09 4.39 3.44
CA VAL A 335 17.72 4.30 3.97
C VAL A 335 16.81 3.37 3.16
N ASN A 336 17.11 3.15 1.88
CA ASN A 336 16.34 2.24 1.02
C ASN A 336 17.02 0.88 0.82
N ARG A 337 18.05 0.56 1.59
CA ARG A 337 18.88 -0.63 1.43
C ARG A 337 18.97 -1.43 2.74
N PRO A 338 17.84 -1.93 3.28
CA PRO A 338 17.86 -2.75 4.48
C PRO A 338 18.72 -4.01 4.25
N PRO A 339 19.73 -4.29 5.10
CA PRO A 339 20.53 -5.50 4.97
C PRO A 339 19.72 -6.76 5.29
N ALA A 340 20.17 -7.89 4.76
CA ALA A 340 19.60 -9.20 5.08
C ALA A 340 20.06 -9.65 6.48
N LEU A 341 19.36 -10.64 7.06
CA LEU A 341 19.85 -11.33 8.26
C LEU A 341 20.61 -12.60 7.85
N PRO A 342 21.63 -13.03 8.63
CA PRO A 342 22.20 -12.34 9.80
C PRO A 342 23.00 -11.10 9.40
N LEU A 343 23.09 -10.11 10.30
CA LEU A 343 23.95 -8.94 10.07
C LEU A 343 25.43 -9.32 10.22
N ASP A 344 26.27 -8.87 9.31
CA ASP A 344 27.72 -8.98 9.38
C ASP A 344 28.45 -7.74 8.84
N ALA A 345 29.79 -7.73 8.90
CA ALA A 345 30.60 -6.57 8.51
C ALA A 345 30.47 -6.21 7.01
N ASN A 346 30.06 -7.12 6.14
CA ASN A 346 29.83 -6.84 4.73
C ASN A 346 28.52 -6.08 4.47
N ASP A 347 27.62 -6.01 5.48
CA ASP A 347 26.42 -5.19 5.42
C ASP A 347 26.72 -3.70 5.64
N CYS A 348 27.95 -3.36 6.01
CA CYS A 348 28.38 -1.98 6.13
C CYS A 348 28.66 -1.37 4.75
N PRO A 349 28.08 -0.20 4.43
CA PRO A 349 28.22 0.43 3.12
C PRO A 349 29.64 0.98 2.90
N ALA A 350 30.27 0.61 1.78
CA ALA A 350 31.65 0.97 1.44
C ALA A 350 32.71 0.34 2.37
N THR A 351 33.99 0.55 2.07
CA THR A 351 35.09 0.03 2.88
C THR A 351 35.21 0.84 4.17
N GLU A 352 34.56 0.35 5.22
CA GLU A 352 34.67 0.89 6.57
C GLU A 352 36.03 0.59 7.22
N SER A 353 36.30 1.27 8.32
CA SER A 353 37.50 0.99 9.12
C SER A 353 37.37 -0.32 9.91
N TRP A 354 36.16 -0.65 10.38
CA TRP A 354 35.76 -1.91 11.03
C TRP A 354 34.28 -1.86 11.46
N ALA A 355 33.66 -3.01 11.71
CA ALA A 355 32.33 -3.13 12.30
C ALA A 355 32.32 -3.98 13.58
N TRP A 356 31.26 -3.80 14.37
CA TRP A 356 31.05 -4.55 15.60
C TRP A 356 29.59 -4.68 15.98
N HIS A 357 29.32 -5.64 16.87
CA HIS A 357 28.01 -5.83 17.49
C HIS A 357 28.14 -5.59 19.01
N PRO A 358 27.10 -5.02 19.64
CA PRO A 358 27.14 -4.66 21.06
C PRO A 358 27.16 -5.83 22.03
#